data_AF-A0A6N2ZX84-F1
#
_entry.id   AF-A0A6N2ZX84-F1
#
_cell.length_a   1.000
_cell.length_b   1.000
_cell.length_c   1.000
_cell.angle_alpha   90.00
_cell.angle_beta   90.00
_cell.angle_gamma   90.00
#
_symmetry.space_group_name_H-M   'P 1'
#
loop_
_entity.id
_entity.type
_entity.pdbx_description
1 polymer ?
#
loop_
_entity_poly.entity_id
_entity_poly.type
_entity_poly.pdbx_seq_one_letter_code
_entity_poly.pdbx_strand_id
1 'polypeptide(L)'
;MYKIHDFLMQVELSGGSPDAAIEILLNDRKMWIERIYGLQKEKKNIKVKVTIGIGLSFLICAMSILMLPKEFDITQNPISQAVTTGVVILNMLIWYAAQKKLSGSLILSDEDVDEAEIREKYKYVVKGNREKERFKYSIIGCIFGVTAILLGNTVGMTAAGAAGAAAIWMLTQEKRKYKHARKRVLREVEKQFPEWLMNLSLQLQTDNVHVSLKKTIPGAPFILKQDLTRLVEEIEQQPNALQPYLRFMREFQIPDVLSAMKILYSMAEFGIGDMGGQIDALVQRNTVMMDRAERLKEEDMMAGVGFLVLLPMITGVVKMLADLVLVILGILSVVNTI
;
A
#
# COMPACT_ATOMS: atom_id res chain seq x y z
N MET A 1 -4.00 -8.00 21.19
CA MET A 1 -4.46 -8.58 22.47
C MET A 1 -5.97 -8.83 22.47
N TYR A 2 -6.83 -7.85 22.15
CA TYR A 2 -8.29 -8.05 22.05
C TYR A 2 -8.70 -9.23 21.16
N LYS A 3 -8.09 -9.36 19.97
CA LYS A 3 -8.39 -10.47 19.03
C LYS A 3 -8.12 -11.88 19.58
N ILE A 4 -7.10 -12.04 20.44
CA ILE A 4 -6.77 -13.35 21.05
C ILE A 4 -7.79 -13.68 22.14
N HIS A 5 -8.21 -12.67 22.91
CA HIS A 5 -9.24 -12.82 23.92
C HIS A 5 -10.61 -13.13 23.30
N ASP A 6 -10.98 -12.42 22.23
CA ASP A 6 -12.23 -12.67 21.51
C ASP A 6 -12.24 -14.04 20.83
N PHE A 7 -11.09 -14.48 20.29
CA PHE A 7 -10.92 -15.82 19.75
C PHE A 7 -11.07 -16.89 20.84
N LEU A 8 -10.42 -16.73 21.99
CA LEU A 8 -10.54 -17.66 23.12
C LEU A 8 -11.97 -17.72 23.67
N MET A 9 -12.64 -16.58 23.82
CA MET A 9 -14.06 -16.53 24.18
C MET A 9 -14.93 -17.23 23.14
N GLN A 10 -14.66 -17.05 21.85
CA GLN A 10 -15.42 -17.72 20.80
C GLN A 10 -15.21 -19.23 20.81
N VAL A 11 -14.00 -19.71 21.07
CA VAL A 11 -13.70 -21.15 21.21
C VAL A 11 -14.45 -21.73 22.42
N GLU A 12 -14.46 -21.00 23.55
CA GLU A 12 -15.16 -21.41 24.78
C GLU A 12 -16.69 -21.43 24.60
N LEU A 13 -17.27 -20.41 23.96
CA LEU A 13 -18.69 -20.32 23.66
C LEU A 13 -19.14 -21.35 22.62
N SER A 14 -18.24 -21.77 21.73
CA SER A 14 -18.53 -22.73 20.65
C SER A 14 -18.20 -24.18 21.02
N GLY A 15 -17.68 -24.46 22.23
CA GLY A 15 -17.41 -25.82 22.70
C GLY A 15 -16.25 -26.54 22.00
N GLY A 16 -15.28 -25.79 21.46
CA GLY A 16 -14.09 -26.35 20.80
C GLY A 16 -13.08 -26.98 21.77
N SER A 17 -12.14 -27.79 21.25
CA SER A 17 -11.08 -28.37 22.08
C SER A 17 -10.04 -27.31 22.49
N PRO A 18 -9.76 -27.13 23.81
CA PRO A 18 -8.81 -26.12 24.27
C PRO A 18 -7.38 -26.33 23.76
N ASP A 19 -6.94 -27.59 23.64
CA ASP A 19 -5.57 -27.94 23.26
C ASP A 19 -5.24 -27.55 21.81
N ALA A 20 -6.18 -27.77 20.88
CA ALA A 20 -6.01 -27.37 19.48
C ALA A 20 -5.95 -25.84 19.33
N ALA A 21 -6.78 -25.11 20.09
CA ALA A 21 -6.74 -23.66 20.12
C ALA A 21 -5.41 -23.12 20.68
N ILE A 22 -4.86 -23.76 21.73
CA ILE A 22 -3.56 -23.41 22.29
C ILE A 22 -2.43 -23.64 21.28
N GLU A 23 -2.42 -24.77 20.57
CA GLU A 23 -1.40 -25.07 19.56
C GLU A 23 -1.44 -24.05 18.40
N ILE A 24 -2.64 -23.70 17.92
CA ILE A 24 -2.85 -22.66 16.90
C ILE A 24 -2.30 -21.31 17.39
N LEU A 25 -2.62 -20.91 18.63
CA LEU A 25 -2.14 -19.65 19.20
C LEU A 25 -0.63 -19.62 19.42
N LEU A 26 -0.02 -20.76 19.77
CA LEU A 26 1.43 -20.87 19.91
C LEU A 26 2.12 -20.73 18.54
N ASN A 27 1.57 -21.34 17.50
CA ASN A 27 2.09 -21.20 16.15
C ASN A 27 1.93 -19.76 15.64
N ASP A 28 0.78 -19.14 15.85
CA ASP A 28 0.52 -17.75 15.48
C ASP A 28 1.48 -16.79 16.21
N ARG A 29 1.70 -17.01 17.52
CA ARG A 29 2.71 -16.26 18.29
C ARG A 29 4.11 -16.40 17.67
N LYS A 30 4.51 -17.60 17.29
CA LYS A 30 5.83 -17.85 16.69
C LYS A 30 5.98 -17.10 15.37
N MET A 31 4.97 -17.19 14.49
CA MET A 31 4.95 -16.46 13.22
C MET A 31 4.97 -14.94 13.43
N TRP A 32 4.18 -14.44 14.38
CA TRP A 32 4.17 -13.01 14.74
C TRP A 32 5.55 -12.54 15.24
N ILE A 33 6.20 -13.31 16.12
CA ILE A 33 7.54 -12.99 16.61
C ILE A 33 8.53 -12.89 15.44
N GLU A 34 8.54 -13.88 14.54
CA GLU A 34 9.43 -13.90 13.37
C GLU A 34 9.23 -12.67 12.48
N ARG A 35 7.97 -12.31 12.21
CA ARG A 35 7.59 -11.10 11.46
C ARG A 35 8.06 -9.81 12.12
N ILE A 36 7.82 -9.65 13.42
CA ILE A 36 8.25 -8.45 14.17
C ILE A 36 9.77 -8.30 14.15
N TYR A 37 10.52 -9.39 14.33
CA TYR A 37 11.99 -9.34 14.22
C TYR A 37 12.45 -8.96 12.81
N GLY A 38 11.78 -9.48 11.77
CA GLY A 38 12.01 -9.10 10.37
C GLY A 38 11.83 -7.59 10.15
N LEU A 39 10.69 -7.04 10.59
CA LEU A 39 10.39 -5.60 10.51
C LEU A 39 11.39 -4.73 11.26
N GLN A 40 11.78 -5.14 12.48
CA GLN A 40 12.79 -4.42 13.25
C GLN A 40 14.14 -4.39 12.54
N LYS A 41 14.55 -5.52 11.96
CA LYS A 41 15.79 -5.62 11.16
C LYS A 41 15.72 -4.71 9.94
N GLU A 42 14.60 -4.67 9.23
CA GLU A 42 14.41 -3.80 8.07
C GLU A 42 14.44 -2.31 8.45
N LYS A 43 13.68 -1.90 9.47
CA LYS A 43 13.69 -0.52 10.00
C LYS A 43 15.10 -0.09 10.43
N LYS A 44 15.84 -0.96 11.12
CA LYS A 44 17.23 -0.71 11.51
C LYS A 44 18.14 -0.54 10.30
N ASN A 45 18.02 -1.41 9.29
CA ASN A 45 18.78 -1.32 8.05
C ASN A 45 18.53 0.01 7.33
N ILE A 46 17.27 0.43 7.21
CA ILE A 46 16.92 1.72 6.60
C ILE A 46 17.50 2.88 7.43
N LYS A 47 17.38 2.85 8.75
CA LYS A 47 17.95 3.89 9.64
C LYS A 47 19.46 4.04 9.46
N VAL A 48 20.19 2.92 9.38
CA VAL A 48 21.63 2.91 9.11
C VAL A 48 21.93 3.50 7.74
N LYS A 49 21.22 3.06 6.69
CA LYS A 49 21.41 3.58 5.32
C LYS A 49 21.15 5.09 5.21
N VAL A 50 20.09 5.61 5.82
CA VAL A 50 19.80 7.06 5.86
C VAL A 50 20.93 7.81 6.57
N THR A 51 21.40 7.29 7.71
CA THR A 51 22.47 7.94 8.48
C THR A 51 23.79 7.98 7.69
N ILE A 52 24.15 6.88 7.03
CA ILE A 52 25.32 6.82 6.13
C ILE A 52 25.14 7.80 4.96
N GLY A 53 23.96 7.83 4.34
CA GLY A 53 23.67 8.74 3.21
C GLY A 53 23.81 10.22 3.58
N ILE A 54 23.41 10.61 4.79
CA ILE A 54 23.58 11.98 5.30
C ILE A 54 25.06 12.27 5.57
N GLY A 55 25.81 11.34 6.17
CA GLY A 55 27.25 11.49 6.37
C GLY A 55 28.00 11.67 5.04
N LEU A 56 27.65 10.89 4.02
CA LEU A 56 28.21 11.03 2.67
C LEU A 56 27.81 12.36 2.01
N SER A 57 26.57 12.83 2.20
CA SER A 57 26.11 14.13 1.70
C SER A 57 26.92 15.28 2.31
N PHE A 58 27.16 15.25 3.62
CA PHE A 58 28.04 16.23 4.28
C PHE A 58 29.48 16.16 3.78
N LEU A 59 30.01 14.96 3.55
CA LEU A 59 31.35 14.78 2.98
C LEU A 59 31.45 15.41 1.58
N ILE A 60 30.45 15.19 0.72
CA ILE A 60 30.41 15.79 -0.63
C ILE A 60 30.36 17.33 -0.52
N CYS A 61 29.53 17.88 0.38
CA CYS A 61 29.48 19.32 0.60
C CYS A 61 30.85 19.87 1.07
N ALA A 62 31.51 19.21 2.01
CA ALA A 62 32.83 19.62 2.48
C ALA A 62 33.89 19.53 1.37
N MET A 63 33.91 18.45 0.59
CA MET A 63 34.84 18.25 -0.52
C MET A 63 34.62 19.26 -1.65
N SER A 64 33.37 19.63 -1.95
CA SER A 64 33.06 20.63 -2.99
C SER A 64 33.67 22.00 -2.67
N ILE A 65 33.73 22.37 -1.40
CA ILE A 65 34.34 23.63 -0.95
C ILE A 65 35.86 23.53 -1.00
N LEU A 66 36.43 22.39 -0.61
CA LEU A 66 37.89 22.19 -0.56
C LEU A 66 38.54 22.04 -1.95
N MET A 67 37.84 21.51 -2.95
CA MET A 67 38.36 21.34 -4.31
C MET A 67 38.30 22.61 -5.18
N LEU A 68 37.67 23.68 -4.71
CA LEU A 68 37.63 24.95 -5.45
C LEU A 68 39.01 25.64 -5.39
N PRO A 69 39.60 26.04 -6.54
CA PRO A 69 40.83 26.82 -6.56
C PRO A 69 40.64 28.14 -5.81
N LYS A 70 41.65 28.58 -5.04
CA LYS A 70 41.61 29.82 -4.25
C LYS A 70 41.31 31.09 -5.07
N GLU A 71 41.49 31.03 -6.39
CA GLU A 71 41.19 32.12 -7.33
C GLU A 71 39.68 32.30 -7.59
N PHE A 72 38.88 31.26 -7.36
CA PHE A 72 37.42 31.26 -7.48
C PHE A 72 36.78 30.98 -6.12
N ASP A 73 37.26 31.64 -5.07
CA ASP A 73 36.79 31.38 -3.71
C ASP A 73 35.35 31.90 -3.51
N ILE A 74 34.39 31.03 -3.80
CA ILE A 74 32.95 31.28 -3.68
C ILE A 74 32.51 31.26 -2.20
N THR A 75 33.38 30.91 -1.26
CA THR A 75 33.05 30.81 0.17
C THR A 75 32.57 32.11 0.80
N GLN A 76 32.95 33.27 0.25
CA GLN A 76 32.49 34.59 0.70
C GLN A 76 31.18 35.05 0.03
N ASN A 77 30.70 34.32 -0.97
CA ASN A 77 29.50 34.69 -1.70
C ASN A 77 28.26 34.32 -0.88
N PRO A 78 27.38 35.29 -0.53
CA PRO A 78 26.21 35.04 0.33
C PRO A 78 25.27 33.97 -0.22
N ILE A 79 25.24 33.80 -1.55
CA ILE A 79 24.42 32.78 -2.22
C ILE A 79 24.94 31.37 -1.91
N SER A 80 26.25 31.16 -1.91
CA SER A 80 26.84 29.84 -1.61
C SER A 80 26.68 29.44 -0.15
N GLN A 81 26.82 30.40 0.76
CA GLN A 81 26.58 30.20 2.18
C GLN A 81 25.11 29.85 2.43
N ALA A 82 24.17 30.59 1.84
CA ALA A 82 22.74 30.31 1.95
C ALA A 82 22.37 28.91 1.44
N VAL A 83 22.91 28.49 0.29
CA VAL A 83 22.67 27.16 -0.27
C VAL A 83 23.25 26.07 0.65
N THR A 84 24.45 26.27 1.20
CA THR A 84 25.10 25.31 2.11
C THR A 84 24.32 25.16 3.42
N THR A 85 23.93 26.28 4.04
CA THR A 85 23.09 26.28 5.24
C THR A 85 21.74 25.62 4.98
N GLY A 86 21.12 25.90 3.83
CA GLY A 86 19.86 25.27 3.42
C GLY A 86 19.97 23.74 3.28
N VAL A 87 21.06 23.25 2.69
CA VAL A 87 21.32 21.80 2.54
C VAL A 87 21.57 21.13 3.89
N VAL A 88 22.26 21.79 4.82
CA VAL A 88 22.46 21.27 6.19
C VAL A 88 21.13 21.14 6.92
N ILE A 89 20.29 22.19 6.89
CA ILE A 89 18.97 22.18 7.51
C ILE A 89 18.10 21.08 6.89
N LEU A 90 18.10 20.95 5.57
CA LEU A 90 17.32 19.94 4.86
C LEU A 90 17.77 18.51 5.24
N ASN A 91 19.07 18.25 5.32
CA ASN A 91 19.60 16.96 5.79
C ASN A 91 19.21 16.67 7.24
N MET A 92 19.20 17.68 8.11
CA MET A 92 18.74 17.54 9.50
C MET A 92 17.24 17.23 9.59
N LEU A 93 16.42 17.88 8.76
CA LEU A 93 14.98 17.59 8.65
C LEU A 93 14.72 16.19 8.11
N ILE A 94 15.48 15.74 7.09
CA ILE A 94 15.40 14.38 6.55
C ILE A 94 15.76 13.37 7.64
N TRP A 95 16.82 13.62 8.42
CA TRP A 95 17.20 12.76 9.54
C TRP A 95 16.09 12.67 10.58
N TYR A 96 15.54 13.82 11.01
CA TYR A 96 14.45 13.86 11.98
C TYR A 96 13.20 13.14 11.47
N ALA A 97 12.79 13.38 10.22
CA ALA A 97 11.65 12.71 9.60
C ALA A 97 11.87 11.20 9.49
N ALA A 98 13.09 10.76 9.13
CA ALA A 98 13.44 9.35 9.09
C ALA A 98 13.40 8.71 10.48
N GLN A 99 13.95 9.37 11.50
CA GLN A 99 13.84 8.89 12.88
C GLN A 99 12.38 8.79 13.33
N LYS A 100 11.59 9.85 13.14
CA LYS A 100 10.19 9.88 13.53
C LYS A 100 9.37 8.78 12.85
N LYS A 101 9.58 8.56 11.55
CA LYS A 101 8.84 7.55 10.77
C LYS A 101 9.29 6.12 11.09
N LEU A 102 10.59 5.90 11.33
CA LEU A 102 11.15 4.56 11.63
C LEU A 102 10.96 4.16 13.10
N SER A 103 10.96 5.12 14.03
CA SER A 103 10.72 4.91 15.46
C SER A 103 9.24 4.81 15.84
N GLY A 104 8.32 4.97 14.88
CA GLY A 104 6.89 4.75 15.09
C GLY A 104 6.61 3.36 15.64
N SER A 105 5.70 3.29 16.62
CA SER A 105 5.28 2.06 17.27
C SER A 105 4.75 1.05 16.26
N LEU A 106 5.33 -0.15 16.27
CA LEU A 106 4.94 -1.28 15.42
C LEU A 106 3.48 -1.74 15.65
N ILE A 107 2.85 -1.32 16.74
CA ILE A 107 1.58 -1.87 17.27
C ILE A 107 0.37 -1.01 16.87
N LEU A 108 0.56 0.28 16.53
CA LEU A 108 -0.53 1.25 16.27
C LEU A 108 -0.87 1.45 14.77
N SER A 109 -0.37 0.58 13.89
CA SER A 109 -0.55 0.73 12.43
C SER A 109 -1.94 0.31 11.91
N ASP A 110 -2.80 -0.27 12.74
CA ASP A 110 -4.12 -0.77 12.31
C ASP A 110 -5.21 0.34 12.33
N GLU A 111 -4.90 1.56 12.81
CA GLU A 111 -5.93 2.54 13.24
C GLU A 111 -6.33 3.62 12.21
N ASP A 112 -5.65 3.76 11.06
CA ASP A 112 -5.97 4.81 10.06
C ASP A 112 -6.30 4.25 8.67
N VAL A 113 -7.07 3.16 8.61
CA VAL A 113 -7.69 2.77 7.35
C VAL A 113 -8.90 3.68 7.14
N ASP A 114 -8.77 4.70 6.28
CA ASP A 114 -9.89 5.57 5.90
C ASP A 114 -10.98 4.75 5.19
N GLU A 115 -11.90 4.20 5.98
CA GLU A 115 -12.99 3.36 5.51
C GLU A 115 -13.87 4.10 4.50
N ALA A 116 -13.96 5.43 4.61
CA ALA A 116 -14.72 6.25 3.67
C ALA A 116 -14.03 6.28 2.30
N GLU A 117 -12.71 6.47 2.26
CA GLU A 117 -11.91 6.45 1.03
C GLU A 117 -12.00 5.08 0.33
N ILE A 118 -11.90 3.98 1.09
CA ILE A 118 -11.98 2.63 0.51
C ILE A 118 -13.40 2.33 0.02
N ARG A 119 -14.42 2.78 0.75
CA ARG A 119 -15.82 2.64 0.33
C ARG A 119 -16.07 3.37 -0.99
N GLU A 120 -15.52 4.57 -1.16
CA GLU A 120 -15.63 5.31 -2.42
C GLU A 120 -14.94 4.55 -3.57
N LYS A 121 -13.71 4.06 -3.35
CA LYS A 121 -12.97 3.26 -4.34
C LYS A 121 -13.70 1.96 -4.69
N TYR A 122 -14.31 1.28 -3.71
CA TYR A 122 -15.11 0.08 -3.94
C TYR A 122 -16.34 0.40 -4.80
N LYS A 123 -17.10 1.45 -4.45
CA LYS A 123 -18.23 1.93 -5.26
C LYS A 123 -17.80 2.28 -6.68
N TYR A 124 -16.64 2.93 -6.85
CA TYR A 124 -16.09 3.27 -8.16
C TYR A 124 -15.75 2.04 -9.01
N VAL A 125 -15.20 0.98 -8.41
CA VAL A 125 -14.82 -0.24 -9.14
C VAL A 125 -16.04 -1.08 -9.51
N VAL A 126 -17.01 -1.23 -8.59
CA VAL A 126 -18.16 -2.14 -8.72
C VAL A 126 -19.34 -1.48 -9.44
N LYS A 127 -19.67 -0.25 -9.06
CA LYS A 127 -20.87 0.49 -9.52
C LYS A 127 -20.52 1.70 -10.40
N GLY A 128 -19.24 2.02 -10.57
CA GLY A 128 -18.82 3.22 -11.29
C GLY A 128 -19.06 3.11 -12.79
N ASN A 129 -19.66 4.15 -13.38
CA ASN A 129 -19.79 4.25 -14.83
C ASN A 129 -18.45 4.63 -15.46
N ARG A 130 -17.72 3.61 -15.91
CA ARG A 130 -16.40 3.74 -16.55
C ARG A 130 -16.44 4.51 -17.85
N GLU A 131 -17.50 4.36 -18.63
CA GLU A 131 -17.65 5.05 -19.92
C GLU A 131 -17.79 6.56 -19.74
N LYS A 132 -18.54 6.99 -18.72
CA LYS A 132 -18.71 8.41 -18.40
C LYS A 132 -17.39 9.06 -17.99
N GLU A 133 -16.59 8.40 -17.14
CA GLU A 133 -15.26 8.92 -16.75
C GLU A 133 -14.28 8.90 -17.92
N ARG A 134 -14.27 7.82 -18.72
CA ARG A 134 -13.46 7.75 -19.94
C ARG A 134 -13.78 8.89 -20.89
N PHE A 135 -15.06 9.20 -21.08
CA PHE A 135 -15.49 10.30 -21.94
C PHE A 135 -15.04 11.66 -21.41
N LYS A 136 -15.17 11.92 -20.10
CA LYS A 136 -14.67 13.16 -19.47
C LYS A 136 -13.16 13.34 -19.69
N TYR A 137 -12.35 12.34 -19.38
CA TYR A 137 -10.89 12.41 -19.57
C TYR A 137 -10.51 12.46 -21.05
N SER A 138 -11.32 11.88 -21.93
CA SER A 138 -11.15 12.00 -23.38
C SER A 138 -11.36 13.43 -23.87
N ILE A 139 -12.41 14.13 -23.41
CA ILE A 139 -12.65 15.54 -23.76
C ILE A 139 -11.49 16.41 -23.30
N ILE A 140 -11.06 16.25 -22.04
CA ILE A 140 -9.94 17.01 -21.47
C ILE A 140 -8.64 16.73 -22.26
N GLY A 141 -8.37 15.47 -22.57
CA GLY A 141 -7.23 15.07 -23.40
C GLY A 141 -7.26 15.70 -24.80
N CYS A 142 -8.43 15.76 -25.44
CA CYS A 142 -8.61 16.43 -26.73
C CYS A 142 -8.35 17.94 -26.64
N ILE A 143 -8.80 18.61 -25.56
CA ILE A 143 -8.53 20.03 -25.33
C ILE A 143 -7.02 20.28 -25.24
N PHE A 144 -6.30 19.51 -24.42
CA PHE A 144 -4.83 19.62 -24.32
C PHE A 144 -4.12 19.31 -25.65
N GLY A 145 -4.66 18.37 -26.44
CA GLY A 145 -4.15 18.06 -27.78
C GLY A 145 -4.29 19.24 -28.75
N VAL A 146 -5.43 19.93 -28.76
CA VAL A 146 -5.64 21.14 -29.57
C VAL A 146 -4.70 22.26 -29.12
N THR A 147 -4.55 22.46 -27.81
CA THR A 147 -3.61 23.45 -27.24
C THR A 147 -2.16 23.17 -27.63
N ALA A 148 -1.76 21.89 -27.72
CA ALA A 148 -0.42 21.52 -28.17
C ALA A 148 -0.15 21.93 -29.62
N ILE A 149 -1.13 21.78 -30.50
CA ILE A 149 -1.03 22.18 -31.92
C ILE A 149 -0.92 23.70 -32.03
N LEU A 150 -1.71 24.46 -31.26
CA LEU A 150 -1.68 25.93 -31.25
C LEU A 150 -0.36 26.49 -30.70
N LEU A 151 0.18 25.89 -29.64
CA LEU A 151 1.46 26.29 -29.04
C LEU A 151 2.66 25.96 -29.94
N GLY A 152 2.58 24.87 -30.72
CA GLY A 152 3.60 24.52 -31.71
C GLY A 152 3.79 25.58 -32.78
N ASN A 153 2.72 26.29 -33.13
CA ASN A 153 2.75 27.34 -34.14
C ASN A 153 3.17 28.71 -33.59
N THR A 154 3.22 28.92 -32.27
CA THR A 154 3.36 30.26 -31.66
C THR A 154 4.53 30.42 -30.68
N VAL A 155 4.77 29.43 -29.81
CA VAL A 155 5.71 29.57 -28.66
C VAL A 155 6.95 28.68 -28.80
N GLY A 156 6.90 27.66 -29.66
CA GLY A 156 8.03 26.78 -29.99
C GLY A 156 7.82 25.31 -29.61
N MET A 157 8.69 24.43 -30.13
CA MET A 157 8.54 22.97 -30.12
C MET A 157 8.54 22.36 -28.69
N THR A 158 9.17 23.01 -27.72
CA THR A 158 9.22 22.54 -26.32
C THR A 158 7.89 22.68 -25.58
N ALA A 159 7.17 23.79 -25.78
CA ALA A 159 5.85 24.02 -25.19
C ALA A 159 4.79 23.10 -25.80
N ALA A 160 4.86 22.87 -27.12
CA ALA A 160 4.01 21.91 -27.82
C ALA A 160 4.22 20.47 -27.33
N GLY A 161 5.49 20.08 -27.13
CA GLY A 161 5.85 18.76 -26.59
C GLY A 161 5.28 18.53 -25.19
N ALA A 162 5.37 19.52 -24.30
CA ALA A 162 4.82 19.43 -22.94
C ALA A 162 3.28 19.30 -22.93
N ALA A 163 2.58 20.08 -23.75
CA ALA A 163 1.13 20.00 -23.89
C ALA A 163 0.68 18.66 -24.51
N GLY A 164 1.43 18.15 -25.50
CA GLY A 164 1.19 16.83 -26.09
C GLY A 164 1.38 15.69 -25.07
N ALA A 165 2.42 15.76 -24.24
CA ALA A 165 2.63 14.81 -23.15
C ALA A 165 1.49 14.85 -22.11
N ALA A 166 1.01 16.05 -21.76
CA ALA A 166 -0.14 16.23 -20.87
C ALA A 166 -1.43 15.64 -21.47
N ALA A 167 -1.66 15.79 -22.77
CA ALA A 167 -2.80 15.18 -23.47
C ALA A 167 -2.77 13.65 -23.36
N ILE A 168 -1.63 13.02 -23.65
CA ILE A 168 -1.45 11.56 -23.54
C ILE A 168 -1.63 11.10 -22.08
N TRP A 169 -1.11 11.87 -21.12
CA TRP A 169 -1.28 11.58 -19.70
C TRP A 169 -2.75 11.57 -19.31
N MET A 170 -3.52 12.59 -19.71
CA MET A 170 -4.96 12.69 -19.42
C MET A 170 -5.76 11.56 -20.06
N LEU A 171 -5.47 11.20 -21.32
CA LEU A 171 -6.15 10.09 -22.01
C LEU A 171 -5.95 8.74 -21.33
N THR A 172 -4.80 8.55 -20.67
CA THR A 172 -4.50 7.30 -19.93
C THR A 172 -4.92 7.34 -18.46
N GLN A 173 -5.40 8.48 -17.96
CA GLN A 173 -5.70 8.70 -16.55
C GLN A 173 -6.83 7.81 -16.03
N GLU A 174 -7.92 7.59 -16.80
CA GLU A 174 -9.03 6.71 -16.39
C GLU A 174 -8.53 5.29 -16.10
N LYS A 175 -7.76 4.71 -17.02
CA LYS A 175 -7.22 3.35 -16.87
C LYS A 175 -6.31 3.24 -15.65
N ARG A 176 -5.48 4.25 -15.41
CA ARG A 176 -4.59 4.31 -14.23
C ARG A 176 -5.41 4.43 -12.94
N LYS A 177 -6.36 5.37 -12.88
CA LYS A 177 -7.26 5.60 -11.73
C LYS A 177 -8.02 4.32 -11.39
N TYR A 178 -8.59 3.65 -12.38
CA TYR A 178 -9.26 2.35 -12.19
C TYR A 178 -8.31 1.27 -11.70
N LYS A 179 -7.14 1.12 -12.33
CA LYS A 179 -6.14 0.13 -11.90
C LYS A 179 -5.69 0.36 -10.46
N HIS A 180 -5.48 1.62 -10.06
CA HIS A 180 -5.11 1.98 -8.69
C HIS A 180 -6.25 1.73 -7.70
N ALA A 181 -7.48 2.16 -8.01
CA ALA A 181 -8.65 1.93 -7.16
C ALA A 181 -8.90 0.43 -6.97
N ARG A 182 -8.91 -0.34 -8.06
CA ARG A 182 -9.07 -1.81 -8.03
C ARG A 182 -7.97 -2.48 -7.23
N LYS A 183 -6.70 -2.08 -7.43
CA LYS A 183 -5.57 -2.64 -6.68
C LYS A 183 -5.69 -2.34 -5.18
N ARG A 184 -6.12 -1.12 -4.81
CA ARG A 184 -6.32 -0.75 -3.40
C ARG A 184 -7.42 -1.60 -2.77
N VAL A 185 -8.60 -1.66 -3.39
CA VAL A 185 -9.73 -2.45 -2.89
C VAL A 185 -9.38 -3.94 -2.79
N LEU A 186 -8.72 -4.50 -3.82
CA LEU A 186 -8.25 -5.89 -3.81
C LEU A 186 -7.31 -6.17 -2.62
N ARG A 187 -6.36 -5.28 -2.36
CA ARG A 187 -5.42 -5.42 -1.25
C ARG A 187 -6.10 -5.32 0.11
N GLU A 188 -7.14 -4.48 0.25
CA GLU A 188 -7.95 -4.43 1.47
C GLU A 188 -8.78 -5.70 1.68
N VAL A 189 -9.35 -6.27 0.61
CA VAL A 189 -10.04 -7.57 0.67
C VAL A 189 -9.06 -8.67 1.08
N GLU A 190 -7.87 -8.76 0.47
CA GLU A 190 -6.85 -9.74 0.84
C GLU A 190 -6.40 -9.60 2.30
N LYS A 191 -6.42 -8.38 2.87
CA LYS A 191 -6.07 -8.13 4.28
C LYS A 191 -7.17 -8.56 5.26
N GLN A 192 -8.44 -8.33 4.92
CA GLN A 192 -9.56 -8.50 5.86
C GLN A 192 -10.29 -9.85 5.71
N PHE A 193 -10.20 -10.49 4.54
CA PHE A 193 -10.83 -11.78 4.27
C PHE A 193 -10.38 -12.92 5.19
N PRO A 194 -9.07 -13.11 5.48
CA PRO A 194 -8.61 -14.25 6.28
C PRO A 194 -9.09 -14.19 7.73
N GLU A 195 -9.16 -12.98 8.28
CA GLU A 195 -9.67 -12.74 9.63
C GLU A 195 -11.16 -13.09 9.73
N TRP A 196 -11.97 -12.65 8.76
CA TRP A 196 -13.37 -13.06 8.68
C TRP A 196 -13.53 -14.57 8.47
N LEU A 197 -12.71 -15.17 7.61
CA LEU A 197 -12.78 -16.60 7.33
C LEU A 197 -12.42 -17.45 8.57
N MET A 198 -11.51 -16.96 9.41
CA MET A 198 -11.20 -17.61 10.69
C MET A 198 -12.44 -17.65 11.58
N ASN A 199 -13.10 -16.51 11.76
CA ASN A 199 -14.33 -16.42 12.56
C ASN A 199 -15.45 -17.31 11.99
N LEU A 200 -15.54 -17.40 10.65
CA LEU A 200 -16.46 -18.33 10.01
C LEU A 200 -16.10 -19.79 10.30
N SER A 201 -14.83 -20.17 10.21
CA SER A 201 -14.37 -21.54 10.47
C SER A 201 -14.71 -22.03 11.88
N LEU A 202 -14.64 -21.15 12.87
CA LEU A 202 -15.08 -21.45 14.23
C LEU A 202 -16.59 -21.73 14.30
N GLN A 203 -17.41 -20.89 13.65
CA GLN A 203 -18.86 -21.08 13.60
C GLN A 203 -19.27 -22.31 12.78
N LEU A 204 -18.42 -22.79 11.86
CA LEU A 204 -18.66 -24.02 11.11
C LEU A 204 -18.44 -25.29 11.94
N GLN A 205 -17.79 -25.19 13.11
CA GLN A 205 -17.63 -26.33 14.02
C GLN A 205 -18.93 -26.69 14.73
N THR A 206 -19.82 -25.70 14.93
CA THR A 206 -21.06 -25.86 15.69
C THR A 206 -22.32 -25.79 14.83
N ASP A 207 -22.30 -25.00 13.76
CA ASP A 207 -23.44 -24.75 12.89
C ASP A 207 -23.19 -25.19 11.44
N ASN A 208 -24.27 -25.29 10.66
CA ASN A 208 -24.16 -25.49 9.22
C ASN A 208 -23.71 -24.20 8.50
N VAL A 209 -23.13 -24.37 7.30
CA VAL A 209 -22.55 -23.30 6.48
C VAL A 209 -23.46 -22.08 6.34
N HIS A 210 -24.73 -22.30 6.05
CA HIS A 210 -25.69 -21.21 5.84
C HIS A 210 -25.92 -20.38 7.10
N VAL A 211 -26.10 -21.05 8.25
CA VAL A 211 -26.29 -20.39 9.55
C VAL A 211 -25.01 -19.66 9.97
N SER A 212 -23.84 -20.29 9.81
CA SER A 212 -22.54 -19.68 10.13
C SER A 212 -22.27 -18.43 9.28
N LEU A 213 -22.58 -18.46 7.98
CA LEU A 213 -22.48 -17.27 7.11
C LEU A 213 -23.37 -16.12 7.62
N LYS A 214 -24.63 -16.42 7.96
CA LYS A 214 -25.57 -15.41 8.48
C LYS A 214 -25.12 -14.82 9.82
N LYS A 215 -24.62 -15.66 10.74
CA LYS A 215 -24.11 -15.25 12.05
C LYS A 215 -22.86 -14.36 11.97
N THR A 216 -22.02 -14.53 10.96
CA THR A 216 -20.77 -13.74 10.82
C THR A 216 -20.93 -12.40 10.12
N ILE A 217 -22.04 -12.13 9.41
CA ILE A 217 -22.28 -10.85 8.70
C ILE A 217 -22.22 -9.61 9.62
N PRO A 218 -22.81 -9.59 10.83
CA PRO A 218 -22.80 -8.40 11.68
C PRO A 218 -21.38 -7.96 12.06
N GLY A 219 -20.51 -8.91 12.40
CA GLY A 219 -19.10 -8.70 12.73
C GLY A 219 -18.15 -8.73 11.54
N ALA A 220 -18.66 -8.86 10.30
CA ALA A 220 -17.83 -8.87 9.11
C ALA A 220 -17.29 -7.47 8.79
N PRO A 221 -16.04 -7.36 8.29
CA PRO A 221 -15.49 -6.10 7.84
C PRO A 221 -16.34 -5.45 6.75
N PHE A 222 -16.41 -4.11 6.75
CA PHE A 222 -17.35 -3.36 5.88
C PHE A 222 -17.20 -3.70 4.40
N ILE A 223 -15.97 -4.00 3.95
CA ILE A 223 -15.65 -4.28 2.54
C ILE A 223 -16.26 -5.61 2.06
N LEU A 224 -16.42 -6.57 2.98
CA LEU A 224 -17.01 -7.88 2.69
C LEU A 224 -18.52 -7.87 2.91
N LYS A 225 -19.00 -7.07 3.87
CA LYS A 225 -20.39 -7.10 4.36
C LYS A 225 -21.45 -7.03 3.26
N GLN A 226 -21.24 -6.16 2.26
CA GLN A 226 -22.19 -6.02 1.15
C GLN A 226 -22.29 -7.29 0.30
N ASP A 227 -21.15 -7.86 -0.12
CA ASP A 227 -21.13 -9.05 -0.96
C ASP A 227 -21.46 -10.32 -0.16
N LEU A 228 -21.19 -10.35 1.15
CA LEU A 228 -21.64 -11.43 2.05
C LEU A 228 -23.15 -11.44 2.22
N THR A 229 -23.77 -10.27 2.36
CA THR A 229 -25.23 -10.15 2.45
C THR A 229 -25.87 -10.64 1.15
N ARG A 230 -25.35 -10.20 0.00
CA ARG A 230 -25.77 -10.69 -1.31
C ARG A 230 -25.58 -12.21 -1.46
N LEU A 231 -24.45 -12.75 -1.00
CA LEU A 231 -24.18 -14.19 -1.05
C LEU A 231 -25.24 -14.98 -0.29
N VAL A 232 -25.56 -14.57 0.95
CA VAL A 232 -26.59 -15.24 1.75
C VAL A 232 -27.97 -15.11 1.11
N GLU A 233 -28.33 -13.94 0.59
CA GLU A 233 -29.60 -13.76 -0.16
C GLU A 233 -29.69 -14.66 -1.39
N GLU A 234 -28.59 -14.81 -2.15
CA GLU A 234 -28.53 -15.69 -3.32
C GLU A 234 -28.60 -17.18 -2.93
N ILE A 235 -28.01 -17.57 -1.79
CA ILE A 235 -28.13 -18.94 -1.25
C ILE A 235 -29.56 -19.20 -0.74
N GLU A 236 -30.19 -18.24 -0.06
CA GLU A 236 -31.59 -18.37 0.39
C GLU A 236 -32.55 -18.56 -0.80
N GLN A 237 -32.26 -17.93 -1.95
CA GLN A 237 -33.02 -18.12 -3.18
C GLN A 237 -32.70 -19.44 -3.91
N GLN A 238 -31.44 -19.87 -3.90
CA GLN A 238 -30.96 -21.06 -4.61
C GLN A 238 -29.99 -21.89 -3.75
N PRO A 239 -30.49 -22.72 -2.82
CA PRO A 239 -29.65 -23.39 -1.81
C PRO A 239 -28.58 -24.33 -2.39
N ASN A 240 -28.91 -25.03 -3.48
CA ASN A 240 -28.04 -26.06 -4.07
C ASN A 240 -27.19 -25.53 -5.25
N ALA A 241 -27.18 -24.21 -5.46
CA ALA A 241 -26.44 -23.61 -6.55
C ALA A 241 -24.99 -23.33 -6.13
N LEU A 242 -24.04 -23.69 -6.99
CA LEU A 242 -22.63 -23.28 -6.86
C LEU A 242 -22.41 -21.79 -7.22
N GLN A 243 -23.30 -21.22 -8.03
CA GLN A 243 -23.15 -19.86 -8.58
C GLN A 243 -23.01 -18.74 -7.54
N PRO A 244 -23.77 -18.71 -6.43
CA PRO A 244 -23.61 -17.70 -5.38
C PRO A 244 -22.16 -17.62 -4.87
N TYR A 245 -21.56 -18.79 -4.57
CA TYR A 245 -20.19 -18.90 -4.09
C TYR A 245 -19.15 -18.43 -5.13
N LEU A 246 -19.36 -18.72 -6.42
CA LEU A 246 -18.45 -18.29 -7.49
C LEU A 246 -18.56 -16.80 -7.82
N ARG A 247 -19.71 -16.17 -7.54
CA ARG A 247 -19.95 -14.75 -7.78
C ARG A 247 -19.41 -13.86 -6.67
N PHE A 248 -19.20 -14.42 -5.47
CA PHE A 248 -18.61 -13.70 -4.35
C PHE A 248 -17.27 -13.06 -4.76
N MET A 249 -17.19 -11.72 -4.67
CA MET A 249 -16.00 -10.93 -5.01
C MET A 249 -15.42 -11.19 -6.42
N ARG A 250 -16.25 -11.65 -7.37
CA ARG A 250 -15.81 -12.04 -8.73
C ARG A 250 -15.07 -10.93 -9.49
N GLU A 251 -15.38 -9.67 -9.24
CA GLU A 251 -14.73 -8.52 -9.90
C GLU A 251 -13.24 -8.39 -9.57
N PHE A 252 -12.84 -8.89 -8.39
CA PHE A 252 -11.45 -8.85 -7.93
C PHE A 252 -10.66 -10.09 -8.33
N GLN A 253 -11.34 -11.20 -8.68
CA GLN A 253 -10.73 -12.46 -9.14
C GLN A 253 -9.61 -12.95 -8.20
N ILE A 254 -9.85 -12.91 -6.89
CA ILE A 254 -8.86 -13.34 -5.90
C ILE A 254 -8.90 -14.88 -5.83
N PRO A 255 -7.83 -15.59 -6.26
CA PRO A 255 -7.86 -17.05 -6.34
C PRO A 255 -8.10 -17.73 -4.99
N ASP A 256 -7.55 -17.15 -3.93
CA ASP A 256 -7.64 -17.68 -2.57
C ASP A 256 -9.06 -17.59 -2.00
N VAL A 257 -9.74 -16.47 -2.24
CA VAL A 257 -11.17 -16.28 -1.91
C VAL A 257 -12.03 -17.28 -2.68
N LEU A 258 -11.80 -17.41 -3.99
CA LEU A 258 -12.55 -18.35 -4.83
C LEU A 258 -12.39 -19.79 -4.34
N SER A 259 -11.18 -20.18 -3.94
CA SER A 259 -10.93 -21.52 -3.42
C SER A 259 -11.59 -21.73 -2.07
N ALA A 260 -11.55 -20.76 -1.15
CA ALA A 260 -12.25 -20.86 0.13
C ALA A 260 -13.77 -21.01 -0.10
N MET A 261 -14.35 -20.26 -1.04
CA MET A 261 -15.76 -20.35 -1.39
C MET A 261 -16.15 -21.71 -1.98
N LYS A 262 -15.27 -22.35 -2.76
CA LYS A 262 -15.49 -23.73 -3.25
C LYS A 262 -15.49 -24.76 -2.13
N ILE A 263 -14.62 -24.59 -1.12
CA ILE A 263 -14.60 -25.45 0.08
C ILE A 263 -15.89 -25.23 0.88
N LEU A 264 -16.34 -24.00 1.06
CA LEU A 264 -17.62 -23.71 1.73
C LEU A 264 -18.81 -24.36 1.00
N TYR A 265 -18.84 -24.31 -0.33
CA TYR A 265 -19.86 -25.01 -1.11
C TYR A 265 -19.78 -26.53 -0.94
N SER A 266 -18.57 -27.13 -0.97
CA SER A 266 -18.44 -28.58 -0.75
C SER A 266 -18.93 -28.98 0.64
N MET A 267 -18.64 -28.15 1.66
CA MET A 267 -19.15 -28.37 3.01
C MET A 267 -20.68 -28.27 3.07
N ALA A 268 -21.27 -27.34 2.33
CA ALA A 268 -22.73 -27.15 2.28
C ALA A 268 -23.46 -28.31 1.59
N GLU A 269 -22.91 -28.85 0.50
CA GLU A 269 -23.50 -29.96 -0.25
C GLU A 269 -23.25 -31.33 0.39
N PHE A 270 -22.02 -31.60 0.87
CA PHE A 270 -21.59 -32.96 1.20
C PHE A 270 -21.71 -33.34 2.67
N GLY A 271 -22.02 -32.42 3.59
CA GLY A 271 -22.45 -32.64 4.99
C GLY A 271 -21.81 -33.77 5.83
N ILE A 272 -21.26 -33.42 7.00
CA ILE A 272 -20.87 -34.28 8.17
C ILE A 272 -19.79 -35.36 7.95
N GLY A 273 -19.73 -36.08 6.82
CA GLY A 273 -18.84 -37.26 6.68
C GLY A 273 -17.34 -36.95 6.78
N ASP A 274 -16.92 -35.76 6.36
CA ASP A 274 -15.54 -35.25 6.42
C ASP A 274 -15.52 -33.73 6.71
N MET A 275 -16.43 -33.25 7.58
CA MET A 275 -16.44 -31.83 7.95
C MET A 275 -15.18 -31.43 8.73
N GLY A 276 -14.63 -32.34 9.56
CA GLY A 276 -13.37 -32.10 10.27
C GLY A 276 -12.20 -31.86 9.31
N GLY A 277 -11.99 -32.76 8.34
CA GLY A 277 -10.91 -32.61 7.34
C GLY A 277 -11.09 -31.40 6.42
N GLN A 278 -12.34 -31.05 6.08
CA GLN A 278 -12.62 -29.85 5.29
C GLN A 278 -12.42 -28.54 6.08
N ILE A 279 -12.78 -28.52 7.37
CA ILE A 279 -12.48 -27.39 8.26
C ILE A 279 -10.97 -27.25 8.43
N ASP A 280 -10.24 -28.35 8.65
CA ASP A 280 -8.78 -28.32 8.74
C ASP A 280 -8.14 -27.81 7.45
N ALA A 281 -8.63 -28.23 6.29
CA ALA A 281 -8.17 -27.71 5.00
C ALA A 281 -8.47 -26.20 4.85
N LEU A 282 -9.62 -25.74 5.33
CA LEU A 282 -9.99 -24.32 5.36
C LEU A 282 -9.07 -23.53 6.29
N VAL A 283 -8.81 -24.03 7.50
CA VAL A 283 -7.93 -23.42 8.51
C VAL A 283 -6.49 -23.36 8.02
N GLN A 284 -5.95 -24.46 7.48
CA GLN A 284 -4.60 -24.49 6.92
C GLN A 284 -4.44 -23.47 5.78
N ARG A 285 -5.42 -23.41 4.87
CA ARG A 285 -5.42 -22.41 3.81
C ARG A 285 -5.53 -21.00 4.39
N ASN A 286 -6.34 -20.82 5.43
CA ASN A 286 -6.51 -19.54 6.08
C ASN A 286 -5.23 -19.04 6.73
N THR A 287 -4.43 -19.91 7.34
CA THR A 287 -3.10 -19.56 7.87
C THR A 287 -2.19 -18.97 6.80
N VAL A 288 -2.16 -19.57 5.60
CA VAL A 288 -1.39 -19.04 4.47
C VAL A 288 -1.92 -17.68 4.01
N MET A 289 -3.25 -17.53 3.94
CA MET A 289 -3.88 -16.25 3.59
C MET A 289 -3.61 -15.18 4.65
N MET A 290 -3.60 -15.55 5.93
CA MET A 290 -3.34 -14.67 7.08
C MET A 290 -1.90 -14.17 7.04
N ASP A 291 -0.91 -15.05 6.83
CA ASP A 291 0.49 -14.63 6.68
C ASP A 291 0.66 -13.66 5.51
N ARG A 292 0.00 -13.93 4.37
CA ARG A 292 0.01 -13.01 3.23
C ARG A 292 -0.66 -11.67 3.56
N ALA A 293 -1.78 -11.66 4.28
CA ALA A 293 -2.46 -10.45 4.72
C ALA A 293 -1.56 -9.60 5.64
N GLU A 294 -0.85 -10.24 6.57
CA GLU A 294 0.10 -9.55 7.45
C GLU A 294 1.27 -8.97 6.67
N ARG A 295 1.86 -9.71 5.73
CA ARG A 295 2.89 -9.16 4.83
C ARG A 295 2.39 -7.95 4.03
N LEU A 296 1.13 -7.94 3.58
CA LEU A 296 0.55 -6.78 2.89
C LEU A 296 0.42 -5.56 3.82
N LYS A 297 0.07 -5.78 5.10
CA LYS A 297 0.05 -4.71 6.12
C LYS A 297 1.46 -4.18 6.38
N GLU A 298 2.44 -5.06 6.48
CA GLU A 298 3.85 -4.73 6.65
C GLU A 298 4.39 -3.90 5.49
N GLU A 299 4.14 -4.35 4.26
CA GLU A 299 4.49 -3.61 3.04
C GLU A 299 3.83 -2.23 2.99
N ASP A 300 2.56 -2.10 3.42
CA ASP A 300 1.86 -0.81 3.48
C ASP A 300 2.52 0.13 4.51
N MET A 301 2.91 -0.41 5.66
CA MET A 301 3.58 0.33 6.72
C MET A 301 5.00 0.78 6.29
N MET A 302 5.68 -0.04 5.48
CA MET A 302 7.01 0.25 4.92
C MET A 302 6.94 1.01 3.59
N ALA A 303 5.75 1.19 3.00
CA ALA A 303 5.58 1.89 1.75
C ALA A 303 6.10 3.34 1.85
N GLY A 304 6.93 3.73 0.88
CA GLY A 304 7.52 5.06 0.88
C GLY A 304 8.70 5.24 1.85
N VAL A 305 8.89 4.35 2.84
CA VAL A 305 9.99 4.45 3.81
C VAL A 305 11.34 4.22 3.13
N GLY A 306 11.42 3.29 2.18
CA GLY A 306 12.62 3.06 1.38
C GLY A 306 13.11 4.29 0.61
N PHE A 307 12.20 5.19 0.19
CA PHE A 307 12.58 6.42 -0.52
C PHE A 307 13.34 7.41 0.36
N LEU A 308 13.19 7.34 1.69
CA LEU A 308 13.94 8.20 2.61
C LEU A 308 15.45 8.00 2.50
N VAL A 309 15.91 6.82 2.08
CA VAL A 309 17.33 6.52 1.84
C VAL A 309 17.90 7.35 0.69
N LEU A 310 17.08 7.72 -0.29
CA LEU A 310 17.51 8.44 -1.49
C LEU A 310 17.58 9.96 -1.28
N LEU A 311 16.82 10.50 -0.33
CA LEU A 311 16.71 11.95 -0.12
C LEU A 311 18.06 12.64 0.16
N PRO A 312 18.94 12.12 1.05
CA PRO A 312 20.24 12.76 1.30
C PRO A 312 21.09 12.89 0.04
N MET A 313 21.08 11.88 -0.85
CA MET A 313 21.81 11.93 -2.12
C MET A 313 21.27 13.03 -3.04
N ILE A 314 19.95 13.17 -3.13
CA ILE A 314 19.33 14.24 -3.93
C ILE A 314 19.76 15.62 -3.42
N THR A 315 19.80 15.82 -2.10
CA THR A 315 20.28 17.09 -1.54
C THR A 315 21.73 17.40 -1.92
N GLY A 316 22.60 16.37 -1.93
CA GLY A 316 23.99 16.52 -2.36
C GLY A 316 24.11 16.87 -3.84
N VAL A 317 23.32 16.23 -4.71
CA VAL A 317 23.28 16.54 -6.15
C VAL A 317 22.81 17.97 -6.39
N VAL A 318 21.75 18.41 -5.71
CA VAL A 318 21.26 19.80 -5.81
C VAL A 318 22.33 20.81 -5.39
N LYS A 319 23.07 20.50 -4.31
CA LYS A 319 24.19 21.33 -3.87
C LYS A 319 25.28 21.43 -4.94
N MET A 320 25.73 20.29 -5.45
CA MET A 320 26.77 20.25 -6.49
C MET A 320 26.37 21.03 -7.75
N LEU A 321 25.11 20.94 -8.17
CA LEU A 321 24.61 21.72 -9.31
C LEU A 321 24.64 23.22 -9.02
N ALA A 322 24.26 23.63 -7.81
CA ALA A 322 24.33 25.03 -7.42
C ALA A 322 25.79 25.55 -7.39
N ASP A 323 26.73 24.75 -6.90
CA ASP A 323 28.16 25.08 -6.92
C ASP A 323 28.69 25.24 -8.33
N LEU A 324 28.35 24.32 -9.22
CA LEU A 324 28.75 24.40 -10.62
C LEU A 324 28.22 25.68 -11.29
N VAL A 325 26.96 26.05 -11.05
CA VAL A 325 26.37 27.29 -11.59
C VAL A 325 27.10 28.52 -11.05
N LEU A 326 27.42 28.56 -9.77
CA LEU A 326 28.15 29.68 -9.17
C LEU A 326 29.58 29.80 -9.72
N VAL A 327 30.27 28.68 -9.96
CA VAL A 327 31.59 28.67 -10.61
C VAL A 327 31.49 29.24 -12.02
N ILE A 328 30.51 28.81 -12.82
CA ILE A 328 30.32 29.30 -14.20
C ILE A 328 30.03 30.81 -14.20
N LEU A 329 29.15 31.28 -13.32
CA LEU A 329 28.86 32.72 -13.18
C LEU A 329 30.10 33.51 -12.75
N GLY A 330 30.91 32.96 -11.84
CA GLY A 330 32.19 33.53 -11.45
C GLY A 330 33.14 33.70 -12.63
N ILE A 331 33.35 32.63 -13.42
CA ILE A 331 34.19 32.67 -14.63
C ILE A 331 33.66 33.69 -15.64
N LEU A 332 32.36 33.69 -15.93
CA LEU A 332 31.74 34.65 -16.86
C LEU A 332 31.93 36.10 -16.40
N SER A 333 31.84 36.37 -15.10
CA SER A 333 32.06 37.71 -14.56
C SER A 333 33.49 38.19 -14.79
N VAL A 334 34.49 37.32 -14.59
CA VAL A 334 35.91 37.63 -14.80
C VAL A 334 36.20 37.86 -16.29
N VAL A 335 35.67 37.00 -17.17
CA VAL A 335 35.84 37.12 -18.63
C VAL A 335 35.18 38.39 -19.16
N ASN A 336 34.06 38.83 -18.60
CA ASN A 336 33.37 40.04 -19.04
C ASN A 336 34.00 41.35 -18.51
N THR A 337 34.93 41.25 -17.56
CA THR A 337 35.73 42.38 -17.03
C THR A 337 37.10 42.55 -17.70
N ILE A 338 37.51 41.62 -18.57
CA ILE A 338 38.73 41.68 -19.38
C ILE A 338 38.37 42.18 -20.78
#